data_AF-A0A239EBP8-F1
#
_entry.id   AF-A0A239EBP8-F1
#
_cell.length_a   1.000
_cell.length_b   1.000
_cell.length_c   1.000
_cell.angle_alpha   90.00
_cell.angle_beta   90.00
_cell.angle_gamma   90.00
#
_symmetry.space_group_name_H-M   'P 1'
#
loop_
_entity.id
_entity.type
_entity.pdbx_description
1 polymer ?
#
loop_
_entity_poly.entity_id
_entity_poly.type
_entity_poly.pdbx_seq_one_letter_code
_entity_poly.pdbx_strand_id
1 'polypeptide(L)'
;MVMLLPRKPSPPWSPEAMAMVVQAKVLSGNKLEQLVVRLQRYTGRSKEACWRFVIQYGLKGRAEHRRWTESEFETVREELVKHPVEEVARKLNRSPKAIRNMLMRNHLSVREIRCDLFSLESLATALHVRKSEVVAWIEKSWLPAEVTQRGKRHFYTITPEGLMHLYKHHQQDLLRRGMRNQALFEAYVQYCYSPKHTVGQQLLEVRRDKRERTAYLASQNADSSSDGGEDDEEVEDDDLQAESRQVAEADRRAREASSDD
;
A
#
# COMPACT_ATOMS: atom_id res chain seq x y z
N MET A 1 25.33 0.72 44.31
CA MET A 1 25.43 0.61 42.84
C MET A 1 25.29 -0.87 42.47
N VAL A 2 24.07 -1.33 42.20
CA VAL A 2 23.80 -2.75 41.91
C VAL A 2 24.01 -2.98 40.42
N MET A 3 25.08 -3.67 40.06
CA MET A 3 25.35 -4.05 38.68
C MET A 3 24.32 -5.08 38.21
N LEU A 4 23.39 -4.65 37.36
CA LEU A 4 22.51 -5.54 36.59
C LEU A 4 23.38 -6.29 35.57
N LEU A 5 23.76 -7.51 35.90
CA LEU A 5 24.41 -8.43 34.98
C LEU A 5 23.52 -8.64 33.74
N PRO A 6 24.11 -8.69 32.52
CA PRO A 6 23.36 -8.95 31.31
C PRO A 6 22.70 -10.33 31.39
N ARG A 7 21.38 -10.37 31.21
CA ARG A 7 20.59 -11.61 31.19
C ARG A 7 21.07 -12.46 30.00
N LYS A 8 21.81 -13.54 30.28
CA LYS A 8 22.16 -14.55 29.28
C LYS A 8 20.88 -14.99 28.56
N PRO A 9 20.88 -15.12 27.23
CA PRO A 9 19.73 -15.66 26.50
C PRO A 9 19.46 -17.06 27.05
N SER A 10 18.28 -17.23 27.63
CA SER A 10 17.90 -18.52 28.21
C SER A 10 17.80 -19.55 27.09
N PRO A 11 18.23 -20.82 27.31
CA PRO A 11 18.15 -21.87 26.30
C PRO A 11 16.72 -22.01 25.74
N PRO A 12 16.53 -22.58 24.53
CA PRO A 12 15.20 -22.92 24.05
C PRO A 12 14.46 -23.84 25.03
N TRP A 13 13.12 -23.78 25.06
CA TRP A 13 12.30 -24.64 25.91
C TRP A 13 12.26 -26.06 25.32
N SER A 14 12.38 -27.09 26.18
CA SER A 14 12.35 -28.48 25.72
C SER A 14 10.94 -28.90 25.25
N PRO A 15 10.82 -29.90 24.37
CA PRO A 15 9.53 -30.42 23.91
C PRO A 15 8.64 -30.94 25.05
N GLU A 16 9.23 -31.54 26.09
CA GLU A 16 8.49 -31.97 27.29
C GLU A 16 7.93 -30.78 28.10
N ALA A 17 8.68 -29.68 28.18
CA ALA A 17 8.19 -28.45 28.80
C ALA A 17 7.01 -27.85 28.01
N MET A 18 7.02 -27.95 26.68
CA MET A 18 5.90 -27.55 25.83
C MET A 18 4.66 -28.41 26.09
N ALA A 19 4.80 -29.73 26.22
CA ALA A 19 3.69 -30.64 26.54
C ALA A 19 3.04 -30.30 27.89
N MET A 20 3.85 -29.96 28.91
CA MET A 20 3.34 -29.51 30.21
C MET A 20 2.56 -28.19 30.11
N VAL A 21 2.99 -27.26 29.26
CA VAL A 21 2.28 -25.98 29.09
C VAL A 21 0.97 -26.11 28.32
N VAL A 22 0.82 -27.10 27.44
CA VAL A 22 -0.48 -27.39 26.81
C VAL A 22 -1.53 -27.76 27.87
N GLN A 23 -1.13 -28.46 28.94
CA GLN A 23 -2.02 -28.78 30.06
C GLN A 23 -2.52 -27.53 30.79
N ALA A 24 -1.79 -26.41 30.73
CA ALA A 24 -2.18 -25.16 31.35
C ALA A 24 -3.49 -24.57 30.78
N LYS A 25 -3.90 -24.95 29.56
CA LYS A 25 -5.16 -24.50 28.94
C LYS A 25 -6.41 -24.90 29.76
N VAL A 26 -6.33 -26.03 30.46
CA VAL A 26 -7.47 -26.65 31.16
C VAL A 26 -7.41 -26.39 32.67
N LEU A 27 -6.27 -25.90 33.18
CA LEU A 27 -6.04 -25.72 34.61
C LEU A 27 -6.28 -24.25 35.03
N SER A 28 -7.02 -24.05 36.12
CA SER A 28 -7.25 -22.74 36.72
C SER A 28 -6.76 -22.67 38.17
N GLY A 29 -6.37 -21.46 38.61
CA GLY A 29 -6.00 -21.16 40.01
C GLY A 29 -4.82 -21.98 40.53
N ASN A 30 -4.99 -22.60 41.71
CA ASN A 30 -3.95 -23.33 42.44
C ASN A 30 -3.29 -24.46 41.63
N LYS A 31 -4.01 -25.08 40.68
CA LYS A 31 -3.46 -26.13 39.82
C LYS A 31 -2.45 -25.57 38.80
N LEU A 32 -2.60 -24.31 38.41
CA LEU A 32 -1.65 -23.62 37.53
C LEU A 32 -0.34 -23.30 38.28
N GLU A 33 -0.43 -22.93 39.55
CA GLU A 33 0.76 -22.75 40.39
C GLU A 33 1.53 -24.05 40.57
N GLN A 34 0.83 -25.16 40.82
CA GLN A 34 1.45 -26.49 40.90
C GLN A 34 2.13 -26.88 39.59
N LEU A 35 1.52 -26.56 38.44
CA LEU A 35 2.13 -26.75 37.12
C LEU A 35 3.42 -25.93 36.99
N VAL A 36 3.40 -24.64 37.38
CA VAL A 36 4.57 -23.77 37.33
C VAL A 36 5.70 -24.28 38.22
N VAL A 37 5.39 -24.78 39.43
CA VAL A 37 6.39 -25.39 40.34
C VAL A 37 6.97 -26.67 39.74
N ARG A 38 6.14 -27.51 39.10
CA ARG A 38 6.60 -28.71 38.39
C ARG A 38 7.52 -28.34 37.22
N LEU A 39 7.14 -27.33 36.46
CA LEU A 39 7.91 -26.81 35.33
C LEU A 39 9.24 -26.19 35.77
N GLN A 40 9.25 -25.52 36.92
CA GLN A 40 10.46 -24.99 37.55
C GLN A 40 11.41 -26.11 37.98
N ARG A 41 10.90 -27.17 38.63
CA ARG A 41 11.72 -28.33 39.03
C ARG A 41 12.33 -29.04 37.83
N TYR A 42 11.56 -29.18 36.75
CA TYR A 42 11.99 -29.86 35.55
C TYR A 42 12.98 -29.04 34.71
N THR A 43 12.78 -27.72 34.58
CA THR A 43 13.62 -26.87 33.72
C THR A 43 14.76 -26.14 34.45
N GLY A 44 14.74 -26.10 35.79
CA GLY A 44 15.69 -25.34 36.61
C GLY A 44 15.58 -23.81 36.45
N ARG A 45 14.54 -23.31 35.76
CA ARG A 45 14.38 -21.87 35.46
C ARG A 45 13.67 -21.13 36.59
N SER A 46 13.87 -19.81 36.65
CA SER A 46 13.18 -18.94 37.61
C SER A 46 11.65 -19.06 37.47
N LYS A 47 10.92 -18.98 38.59
CA LYS A 47 9.45 -18.97 38.64
C LYS A 47 8.82 -17.96 37.66
N GLU A 48 9.42 -16.77 37.51
CA GLU A 48 8.99 -15.76 36.54
C GLU A 48 9.12 -16.17 35.08
N ALA A 49 10.16 -16.91 34.72
CA ALA A 49 10.35 -17.42 33.36
C ALA A 49 9.32 -18.51 33.03
N CYS A 50 9.05 -19.40 33.99
CA CYS A 50 8.02 -20.44 33.87
C CYS A 50 6.62 -19.83 33.75
N TRP A 51 6.30 -18.79 34.54
CA TRP A 51 5.04 -18.05 34.41
C TRP A 51 4.88 -17.37 33.05
N ARG A 52 5.92 -16.66 32.57
CA ARG A 52 5.90 -16.04 31.23
C ARG A 52 5.67 -17.08 30.15
N PHE A 53 6.30 -18.25 30.27
CA PHE A 53 6.15 -19.35 29.34
C PHE A 53 4.72 -19.94 29.34
N VAL A 54 4.16 -20.20 30.52
CA VAL A 54 2.76 -20.66 30.67
C VAL A 54 1.77 -19.65 30.10
N ILE A 55 1.97 -18.36 30.37
CA ILE A 55 1.09 -17.30 29.84
C ILE A 55 1.21 -17.21 28.32
N GLN A 56 2.42 -17.29 27.76
CA GLN A 56 2.67 -17.08 26.33
C GLN A 56 2.32 -18.28 25.45
N TYR A 57 2.43 -19.51 25.96
CA TYR A 57 2.22 -20.72 25.15
C TYR A 57 1.02 -21.55 25.64
N GLY A 58 0.61 -21.41 26.90
CA GLY A 58 -0.48 -22.17 27.50
C GLY A 58 -1.79 -21.41 27.50
N LEU A 59 -1.79 -20.15 27.95
CA LEU A 59 -3.03 -19.37 28.11
C LEU A 59 -3.33 -18.47 26.92
N LYS A 60 -2.35 -17.67 26.49
CA LYS A 60 -2.43 -16.94 25.23
C LYS A 60 -2.03 -17.91 24.15
N GLY A 61 -2.99 -18.55 23.48
CA GLY A 61 -2.70 -19.27 22.25
C GLY A 61 -1.86 -18.38 21.34
N ARG A 62 -0.88 -18.95 20.61
CA ARG A 62 -0.14 -18.16 19.61
C ARG A 62 -1.18 -17.46 18.75
N ALA A 63 -1.22 -16.13 18.82
CA ALA A 63 -2.14 -15.37 17.99
C ALA A 63 -1.82 -15.79 16.56
N GLU A 64 -2.74 -16.50 15.93
CA GLU A 64 -2.59 -16.93 14.57
C GLU A 64 -2.62 -15.65 13.74
N HIS A 65 -1.43 -15.19 13.35
CA HIS A 65 -1.30 -13.93 12.64
C HIS A 65 -1.89 -14.16 11.26
N ARG A 66 -3.15 -13.73 11.06
CA ARG A 66 -3.82 -13.76 9.75
C ARG A 66 -2.87 -13.12 8.73
N ARG A 67 -2.45 -13.91 7.74
CA ARG A 67 -1.56 -13.47 6.67
C ARG A 67 -2.26 -12.41 5.81
N TRP A 68 -1.48 -11.60 5.12
CA TRP A 68 -2.01 -10.67 4.12
C TRP A 68 -2.16 -11.42 2.81
N THR A 69 -3.33 -11.37 2.20
CA THR A 69 -3.52 -11.80 0.82
C THR A 69 -3.21 -10.65 -0.13
N GLU A 70 -2.89 -10.96 -1.38
CA GLU A 70 -2.64 -9.96 -2.40
C GLU A 70 -3.87 -9.10 -2.68
N SER A 71 -5.07 -9.71 -2.66
CA SER A 71 -6.35 -9.01 -2.76
C SER A 71 -6.56 -8.01 -1.61
N GLU A 72 -6.28 -8.41 -0.36
CA GLU A 72 -6.35 -7.51 0.80
C GLU A 72 -5.37 -6.35 0.65
N PHE A 73 -4.18 -6.61 0.09
CA PHE A 73 -3.17 -5.58 -0.13
C PHE A 73 -3.61 -4.56 -1.19
N GLU A 74 -4.18 -5.02 -2.32
CA GLU A 74 -4.70 -4.13 -3.35
C GLU A 74 -5.84 -3.26 -2.81
N THR A 75 -6.77 -3.87 -2.06
CA THR A 75 -7.85 -3.13 -1.40
C THR A 75 -7.31 -2.06 -0.45
N VAL A 76 -6.24 -2.35 0.31
CA VAL A 76 -5.58 -1.34 1.16
C VAL A 76 -5.02 -0.20 0.31
N ARG A 77 -4.36 -0.50 -0.82
CA ARG A 77 -3.75 0.52 -1.68
C ARG A 77 -4.82 1.46 -2.24
N GLU A 78 -5.91 0.91 -2.76
CA GLU A 78 -7.02 1.70 -3.33
C GLU A 78 -7.75 2.52 -2.27
N GLU A 79 -8.02 1.93 -1.11
CA GLU A 79 -8.81 2.58 -0.06
C GLU A 79 -8.01 3.67 0.68
N LEU A 80 -6.69 3.52 0.82
CA LEU A 80 -5.84 4.51 1.49
C LEU A 80 -5.67 5.82 0.70
N VAL A 81 -5.96 5.83 -0.60
CA VAL A 81 -6.01 7.08 -1.36
C VAL A 81 -7.21 7.92 -0.94
N LYS A 82 -8.33 7.27 -0.61
CA LYS A 82 -9.62 7.93 -0.33
C LYS A 82 -9.88 8.17 1.15
N HIS A 83 -9.44 7.26 2.01
CA HIS A 83 -9.80 7.22 3.42
C HIS A 83 -8.55 7.18 4.32
N PRO A 84 -8.63 7.73 5.55
CA PRO A 84 -7.56 7.60 6.53
C PRO A 84 -7.34 6.15 6.94
N VAL A 85 -6.12 5.84 7.42
CA VAL A 85 -5.69 4.49 7.82
C VAL A 85 -6.67 3.86 8.83
N GLU A 86 -7.24 4.67 9.71
CA GLU A 86 -8.17 4.27 10.75
C GLU A 86 -9.52 3.80 10.19
N GLU A 87 -9.97 4.36 9.08
CA GLU A 87 -11.18 3.91 8.37
C GLU A 87 -10.92 2.64 7.57
N VAL A 88 -9.80 2.59 6.85
CA VAL A 88 -9.40 1.40 6.09
C VAL A 88 -9.18 0.20 7.02
N ALA A 89 -8.59 0.45 8.20
CA ALA A 89 -8.44 -0.54 9.27
C ALA A 89 -9.78 -1.13 9.71
N ARG A 90 -10.80 -0.28 9.89
CA ARG A 90 -12.16 -0.71 10.24
C ARG A 90 -12.79 -1.54 9.12
N LYS A 91 -12.69 -1.10 7.86
CA LYS A 91 -13.23 -1.84 6.69
C LYS A 91 -12.63 -3.24 6.56
N LEU A 92 -11.32 -3.40 6.80
CA LEU A 92 -10.62 -4.69 6.68
C LEU A 92 -10.61 -5.52 7.97
N ASN A 93 -11.24 -5.03 9.05
CA ASN A 93 -11.19 -5.63 10.38
C ASN A 93 -9.75 -5.92 10.87
N ARG A 94 -8.83 -4.98 10.62
CA ARG A 94 -7.42 -5.05 11.04
C ARG A 94 -7.08 -3.88 11.95
N SER A 95 -5.99 -4.01 12.71
CA SER A 95 -5.47 -2.86 13.46
C SER A 95 -4.78 -1.87 12.51
N PRO A 96 -4.85 -0.54 12.75
CA PRO A 96 -4.10 0.45 11.98
C PRO A 96 -2.59 0.17 11.98
N LYS A 97 -2.07 -0.39 13.08
CA LYS A 97 -0.68 -0.81 13.20
C LYS A 97 -0.32 -1.97 12.27
N ALA A 98 -1.24 -2.91 12.05
CA ALA A 98 -1.04 -4.01 11.11
C ALA A 98 -0.92 -3.51 9.66
N ILE A 99 -1.77 -2.55 9.25
CA ILE A 99 -1.67 -1.91 7.94
C ILE A 99 -0.33 -1.18 7.78
N ARG A 100 0.04 -0.33 8.74
CA ARG A 100 1.33 0.39 8.69
C ARG A 100 2.53 -0.57 8.61
N ASN A 101 2.54 -1.63 9.40
CA ASN A 101 3.61 -2.64 9.37
C ASN A 101 3.65 -3.40 8.04
N MET A 102 2.49 -3.69 7.46
CA MET A 102 2.40 -4.35 6.16
C MET A 102 2.95 -3.45 5.05
N LEU A 103 2.55 -2.18 5.02
CA LEU A 103 3.05 -1.22 4.03
C LEU A 103 4.58 -1.07 4.13
N MET A 104 5.10 -0.91 5.35
CA MET A 104 6.54 -0.81 5.59
C MET A 104 7.32 -2.03 5.10
N ARG A 105 6.76 -3.25 5.21
CA ARG A 105 7.40 -4.48 4.69
C ARG A 105 7.40 -4.55 3.17
N ASN A 106 6.43 -3.91 2.53
CA ASN A 106 6.32 -3.82 1.08
C ASN A 106 6.95 -2.53 0.51
N HIS A 107 7.79 -1.85 1.31
CA HIS A 107 8.46 -0.60 0.91
C HIS A 107 7.51 0.52 0.46
N LEU A 108 6.30 0.55 1.03
CA LEU A 108 5.32 1.60 0.79
C LEU A 108 5.05 2.37 2.09
N SER A 109 4.80 3.66 1.98
CA SER A 109 4.29 4.49 3.06
C SER A 109 2.91 5.05 2.73
N VAL A 110 2.10 5.26 3.76
CA VAL A 110 0.77 5.89 3.62
C VAL A 110 0.88 7.26 2.92
N ARG A 111 1.97 8.00 3.18
CA ARG A 111 2.21 9.33 2.60
C ARG A 111 2.54 9.27 1.11
N GLU A 112 3.27 8.26 0.66
CA GLU A 112 3.55 8.05 -0.78
C GLU A 112 2.27 7.68 -1.54
N ILE A 113 1.40 6.89 -0.91
CA ILE A 113 0.12 6.50 -1.50
C ILE A 113 -0.81 7.72 -1.59
N ARG A 114 -1.05 8.39 -0.47
CA ARG A 114 -2.10 9.42 -0.36
C ARG A 114 -1.66 10.80 -0.86
N CYS A 115 -0.36 11.13 -0.84
CA CYS A 115 0.22 12.45 -1.16
C CYS A 115 -0.60 13.66 -0.70
N ASP A 116 -1.30 13.51 0.42
CA ASP A 116 -2.11 14.56 1.02
C ASP A 116 -1.29 15.47 1.93
N LEU A 117 -0.19 14.95 2.48
CA LEU A 117 0.66 15.63 3.44
C LEU A 117 2.11 15.20 3.27
N PHE A 118 2.95 16.15 2.86
CA PHE A 118 4.38 15.95 2.71
C PHE A 118 5.12 16.31 4.00
N SER A 119 6.11 15.48 4.35
CA SER A 119 7.13 15.91 5.30
C SER A 119 8.20 16.70 4.54
N LEU A 120 8.96 17.51 5.27
CA LEU A 120 10.12 18.22 4.71
C LEU A 120 11.11 17.28 4.02
N GLU A 121 11.33 16.09 4.58
CA GLU A 121 12.23 15.09 4.02
C GLU A 121 11.68 14.41 2.76
N SER A 122 10.38 14.12 2.74
CA SER A 122 9.70 13.57 1.57
C SER A 122 9.75 14.55 0.41
N LEU A 123 9.47 15.83 0.67
CA LEU A 123 9.53 16.88 -0.35
C LEU A 123 10.96 17.12 -0.85
N ALA A 124 11.93 17.22 0.05
CA ALA A 124 13.34 17.40 -0.30
C ALA A 124 13.85 16.26 -1.20
N THR A 125 13.50 15.01 -0.86
CA THR A 125 13.86 13.83 -1.64
C THR A 125 13.17 13.84 -3.01
N ALA A 126 11.87 14.14 -3.06
CA ALA A 126 11.10 14.15 -4.29
C ALA A 126 11.58 15.23 -5.29
N LEU A 127 11.92 16.42 -4.79
CA LEU A 127 12.40 17.52 -5.63
C LEU A 127 13.91 17.50 -5.86
N HIS A 128 14.62 16.58 -5.22
CA HIS A 128 16.08 16.52 -5.24
C HIS A 128 16.75 17.82 -4.75
N VAL A 129 16.13 18.45 -3.75
CA VAL A 129 16.55 19.73 -3.16
C VAL A 129 17.05 19.49 -1.72
N ARG A 130 18.00 20.31 -1.27
CA ARG A 130 18.49 20.23 0.12
C ARG A 130 17.38 20.59 1.11
N LYS A 131 17.35 19.89 2.25
CA LYS A 131 16.41 20.16 3.36
C LYS A 131 16.43 21.64 3.80
N SER A 132 17.61 22.27 3.80
CA SER A 132 17.79 23.68 4.16
C SER A 132 17.05 24.65 3.23
N GLU A 133 16.96 24.34 1.94
CA GLU A 133 16.25 25.19 0.98
C GLU A 133 14.74 25.14 1.22
N VAL A 134 14.20 23.95 1.49
CA VAL A 134 12.78 23.79 1.83
C VAL A 134 12.44 24.56 3.11
N VAL A 135 13.32 24.53 4.13
CA VAL A 135 13.16 25.37 5.33
C VAL A 135 13.18 26.85 4.96
N ALA A 136 14.11 27.30 4.12
CA ALA A 136 14.20 28.69 3.69
C ALA A 136 12.95 29.17 2.92
N TRP A 137 12.27 28.27 2.19
CA TRP A 137 11.00 28.59 1.53
C TRP A 137 9.86 28.80 2.54
N ILE A 138 9.86 28.01 3.63
CA ILE A 138 8.89 28.15 4.72
C ILE A 138 9.15 29.44 5.50
N GLU A 139 10.42 29.73 5.83
CA GLU A 139 10.82 30.95 6.55
C GLU A 139 10.49 32.22 5.76
N LYS A 140 10.56 32.17 4.42
CA LYS A 140 10.18 33.27 3.51
C LYS A 140 8.68 33.34 3.24
N SER A 141 7.90 32.47 3.88
CA SER A 141 6.44 32.34 3.69
C SER A 141 6.03 32.04 2.24
N TRP A 142 6.94 31.49 1.42
CA TRP A 142 6.63 31.07 0.05
C TRP A 142 5.87 29.75 0.02
N LEU A 143 6.16 28.89 1.00
CA LEU A 143 5.54 27.59 1.18
C LEU A 143 4.78 27.57 2.51
N PRO A 144 3.42 27.55 2.49
CA PRO A 144 2.65 27.40 3.71
C PRO A 144 2.85 25.98 4.26
N ALA A 145 3.33 25.90 5.50
CA ALA A 145 3.57 24.63 6.19
C ALA A 145 3.09 24.75 7.64
N GLU A 146 2.41 23.69 8.11
CA GLU A 146 2.06 23.57 9.51
C GLU A 146 3.27 23.07 10.31
N VAL A 147 3.71 23.86 11.28
CA VAL A 147 4.82 23.50 12.16
C VAL A 147 4.25 22.97 13.47
N THR A 148 4.43 21.68 13.71
CA THR A 148 4.10 21.05 15.00
C THR A 148 5.38 20.79 15.78
N GLN A 149 5.47 21.34 16.99
CA GLN A 149 6.60 21.11 17.87
C GLN A 149 6.28 19.95 18.82
N ARG A 150 7.07 18.87 18.74
CA ARG A 150 7.04 17.79 19.75
C ARG A 150 8.38 17.78 20.48
N GLY A 151 8.40 18.38 21.67
CA GLY A 151 9.61 18.53 22.48
C GLY A 151 10.63 19.44 21.81
N LYS A 152 11.85 18.93 21.58
CA LYS A 152 12.95 19.67 20.92
C LYS A 152 12.95 19.57 19.39
N ARG A 153 12.02 18.83 18.78
CA ARG A 153 11.98 18.59 17.33
C ARG A 153 10.78 19.30 16.70
N HIS A 154 11.04 20.01 15.61
CA HIS A 154 10.03 20.61 14.75
C HIS A 154 9.63 19.59 13.67
N PHE A 155 8.33 19.39 13.52
CA PHE A 155 7.74 18.59 12.45
C PHE A 155 7.01 19.52 11.51
N TYR A 156 7.45 19.54 10.25
CA TYR A 156 6.83 20.31 9.19
C TYR A 156 5.90 19.42 8.39
N THR A 157 4.67 19.87 8.24
CA THR A 157 3.65 19.25 7.41
C THR A 157 3.27 20.21 6.30
N ILE A 158 3.47 19.80 5.05
CA ILE A 158 3.27 20.62 3.86
C ILE A 158 2.12 20.01 3.06
N THR A 159 1.14 20.83 2.68
CA THR A 159 0.01 20.39 1.86
C THR A 159 0.34 20.50 0.36
N PRO A 160 -0.30 19.68 -0.50
CA PRO A 160 -0.24 19.84 -1.96
C PRO A 160 -0.63 21.25 -2.41
N GLU A 161 -1.64 21.84 -1.77
CA GLU A 161 -2.08 23.21 -2.04
C GLU A 161 -0.98 24.23 -1.81
N GLY A 162 -0.19 24.04 -0.74
CA GLY A 162 0.99 24.87 -0.49
C GLY A 162 2.04 24.76 -1.59
N LEU A 163 2.24 23.56 -2.15
CA LEU A 163 3.15 23.37 -3.28
C LEU A 163 2.63 24.03 -4.56
N MET A 164 1.33 23.95 -4.83
CA MET A 164 0.71 24.64 -5.96
C MET A 164 0.80 26.15 -5.81
N HIS A 165 0.63 26.69 -4.60
CA HIS A 165 0.83 28.11 -4.32
C HIS A 165 2.28 28.54 -4.60
N LEU A 166 3.25 27.76 -4.12
CA LEU A 166 4.67 27.98 -4.39
C LEU A 166 4.97 27.96 -5.90
N TYR A 167 4.39 27.00 -6.64
CA TYR A 167 4.53 26.92 -8.09
C TYR A 167 3.93 28.15 -8.81
N LYS A 168 2.68 28.52 -8.49
CA LYS A 168 2.00 29.63 -9.18
C LYS A 168 2.62 31.01 -8.91
N HIS A 169 3.01 31.27 -7.66
CA HIS A 169 3.40 32.61 -7.23
C HIS A 169 4.92 32.83 -7.14
N HIS A 170 5.70 31.76 -6.97
CA HIS A 170 7.14 31.87 -6.70
C HIS A 170 8.01 31.01 -7.63
N GLN A 171 7.48 30.46 -8.72
CA GLN A 171 8.26 29.71 -9.72
C GLN A 171 9.44 30.52 -10.27
N GLN A 172 9.26 31.80 -10.57
CA GLN A 172 10.35 32.64 -11.11
C GLN A 172 11.48 32.85 -10.08
N ASP A 173 11.13 33.01 -8.80
CA ASP A 173 12.12 33.17 -7.73
C ASP A 173 12.87 31.86 -7.44
N LEU A 174 12.22 30.72 -7.64
CA LEU A 174 12.82 29.39 -7.59
C LEU A 174 13.83 29.18 -8.74
N LEU A 175 13.51 29.67 -9.94
CA LEU A 175 14.42 29.61 -11.09
C LEU A 175 15.63 30.52 -10.91
N ARG A 176 15.44 31.74 -10.38
CA ARG A 176 16.55 32.66 -10.07
C ARG A 176 17.54 32.08 -9.05
N ARG A 177 17.09 31.20 -8.16
CA ARG A 177 17.93 30.49 -7.19
C ARG A 177 18.58 29.22 -7.73
N GLY A 178 18.36 28.87 -8.99
CA GLY A 178 19.02 27.73 -9.62
C GLY A 178 18.44 26.38 -9.19
N MET A 179 17.11 26.28 -9.06
CA MET A 179 16.44 24.98 -8.98
C MET A 179 16.85 24.14 -10.18
N ARG A 180 17.65 23.10 -9.93
CA ARG A 180 18.32 22.31 -10.97
C ARG A 180 17.37 21.49 -11.84
N ASN A 181 16.15 21.23 -11.37
CA ASN A 181 15.24 20.34 -12.06
C ASN A 181 13.79 20.82 -12.01
N GLN A 182 13.49 21.86 -12.81
CA GLN A 182 12.14 22.40 -12.98
C GLN A 182 11.16 21.33 -13.49
N ALA A 183 11.59 20.50 -14.44
CA ALA A 183 10.76 19.44 -15.01
C ALA A 183 10.33 18.42 -13.94
N LEU A 184 11.22 18.06 -13.00
CA LEU A 184 10.84 17.22 -11.87
C LEU A 184 9.84 17.90 -10.94
N PHE A 185 9.98 19.21 -10.68
CA PHE A 185 9.01 19.92 -9.84
C PHE A 185 7.64 19.99 -10.50
N GLU A 186 7.58 20.30 -11.79
CA GLU A 186 6.34 20.33 -12.56
C GLU A 186 5.70 18.93 -12.64
N ALA A 187 6.48 17.90 -12.96
CA ALA A 187 6.01 16.51 -12.96
C ALA A 187 5.52 16.07 -11.57
N TYR A 188 6.19 16.52 -10.50
CA TYR A 188 5.78 16.20 -9.14
C TYR A 188 4.50 16.91 -8.72
N VAL A 189 4.35 18.20 -9.06
CA VAL A 189 3.11 18.95 -8.86
C VAL A 189 1.99 18.27 -9.65
N GLN A 190 2.18 18.00 -10.94
CA GLN A 190 1.21 17.27 -11.74
C GLN A 190 0.87 15.90 -11.14
N TYR A 191 1.85 15.14 -10.64
CA TYR A 191 1.62 13.86 -9.97
C TYR A 191 0.79 13.98 -8.68
N CYS A 192 0.97 15.06 -7.91
CA CYS A 192 0.17 15.31 -6.70
C CYS A 192 -1.31 15.58 -7.02
N TYR A 193 -1.59 16.14 -8.20
CA TYR A 193 -2.93 16.50 -8.67
C TYR A 193 -3.50 15.57 -9.74
N SER A 194 -2.68 14.63 -10.25
CA SER A 194 -3.10 13.60 -11.19
C SER A 194 -3.94 12.58 -10.44
N PRO A 195 -5.12 12.19 -10.96
CA PRO A 195 -5.87 11.08 -10.43
C PRO A 195 -4.97 9.83 -10.41
N LYS A 196 -4.54 9.41 -9.21
CA LYS A 196 -3.52 8.35 -9.03
C LYS A 196 -3.97 6.94 -9.37
N HIS A 197 -5.17 6.84 -9.89
CA HIS A 197 -5.62 5.71 -10.66
C HIS A 197 -6.13 6.30 -11.97
N THR A 198 -5.80 5.69 -13.10
CA THR A 198 -6.84 5.47 -14.11
C THR A 198 -7.95 4.70 -13.39
N VAL A 199 -8.82 5.46 -12.72
CA VAL A 199 -9.99 4.93 -12.01
C VAL A 199 -10.71 4.06 -13.03
N GLY A 200 -11.27 2.93 -12.60
CA GLY A 200 -12.07 2.07 -13.48
C GLY A 200 -13.03 2.86 -14.40
N GLN A 201 -13.47 4.07 -14.01
CA GLN A 201 -14.16 5.03 -14.89
C GLN A 201 -13.40 5.47 -16.14
N GLN A 202 -12.12 5.88 -16.11
CA GLN A 202 -11.38 6.24 -17.33
C GLN A 202 -11.06 5.00 -18.20
N LEU A 203 -10.80 3.86 -17.57
CA LEU A 203 -10.66 2.58 -18.28
C LEU A 203 -12.00 2.11 -18.91
N LEU A 204 -13.13 2.41 -18.25
CA LEU A 204 -14.48 2.17 -18.76
C LEU A 204 -14.86 3.18 -19.85
N GLU A 205 -14.45 4.44 -19.74
CA GLU A 205 -14.62 5.49 -20.75
C GLU A 205 -13.85 5.12 -22.01
N VAL A 206 -12.57 4.73 -21.92
CA VAL A 206 -11.80 4.28 -23.08
C VAL A 206 -12.40 3.01 -23.71
N ARG A 207 -12.93 2.08 -22.90
CA ARG A 207 -13.65 0.89 -23.41
C ARG A 207 -15.00 1.23 -24.04
N ARG A 208 -15.70 2.22 -23.49
CA ARG A 208 -16.98 2.72 -24.00
C ARG A 208 -16.76 3.50 -25.29
N ASP A 209 -15.76 4.37 -25.36
CA ASP A 209 -15.30 5.06 -26.57
C ASP A 209 -14.87 4.08 -27.65
N LYS A 210 -14.12 3.03 -27.29
CA LYS A 210 -13.72 1.99 -28.25
C LYS A 210 -14.94 1.25 -28.80
N ARG A 211 -15.92 0.92 -27.93
CA ARG A 211 -17.18 0.29 -28.33
C ARG A 211 -18.06 1.21 -29.19
N GLU A 212 -18.17 2.49 -28.83
CA GLU A 212 -18.93 3.49 -29.57
C GLU A 212 -18.32 3.77 -30.95
N ARG A 213 -16.97 3.83 -31.06
CA ARG A 213 -16.28 3.95 -32.37
C ARG A 213 -16.47 2.72 -33.25
N THR A 214 -16.40 1.51 -32.69
CA THR A 214 -16.68 0.29 -33.47
C THR A 214 -18.14 0.23 -33.93
N ALA A 215 -19.09 0.70 -33.10
CA ALA A 215 -20.50 0.74 -33.47
C ALA A 215 -20.77 1.80 -34.55
N TYR A 216 -20.10 2.96 -34.47
CA TYR A 216 -20.20 4.03 -35.47
C TYR A 216 -19.64 3.59 -36.83
N LEU A 217 -18.45 2.97 -36.85
CA LEU A 217 -17.86 2.40 -38.08
C LEU A 217 -18.74 1.29 -38.66
N ALA A 218 -19.34 0.44 -37.81
CA ALA A 218 -20.28 -0.59 -38.26
C ALA A 218 -21.58 0.00 -38.83
N SER A 219 -22.11 1.08 -38.25
CA SER A 219 -23.26 1.79 -38.82
C SER A 219 -22.92 2.53 -40.10
N GLN A 220 -21.71 3.09 -40.20
CA GLN A 220 -21.25 3.79 -41.39
C GLN A 220 -21.04 2.81 -42.55
N ASN A 221 -20.47 1.62 -42.29
CA ASN A 221 -20.36 0.53 -43.26
C ASN A 221 -21.72 -0.11 -43.61
N ALA A 222 -22.71 -0.07 -42.71
CA ALA A 222 -24.06 -0.53 -43.00
C ALA A 222 -24.84 0.50 -43.85
N ASP A 223 -24.67 1.79 -43.60
CA ASP A 223 -25.29 2.86 -44.40
C ASP A 223 -24.61 3.03 -45.77
N SER A 224 -23.30 2.79 -45.89
CA SER A 224 -22.60 2.77 -47.19
C SER A 224 -22.83 1.49 -48.01
N SER A 225 -23.65 0.53 -47.51
CA SER A 225 -24.14 -0.60 -48.30
C SER A 225 -25.40 -0.29 -49.12
N SER A 226 -25.87 0.98 -49.14
CA SER A 226 -27.04 1.42 -49.89
C SER A 226 -26.80 2.55 -50.92
N ASP A 227 -25.56 2.96 -51.20
CA ASP A 227 -25.30 3.85 -52.34
C ASP A 227 -23.99 3.48 -53.02
N GLY A 228 -24.07 3.14 -54.30
CA GLY A 228 -22.92 2.71 -55.09
C GLY A 228 -22.04 3.89 -55.46
N GLY A 229 -20.75 3.79 -55.14
CA GLY A 229 -19.73 4.73 -55.60
C GLY A 229 -18.35 4.31 -55.09
N GLU A 230 -17.47 3.98 -56.05
CA GLU A 230 -16.07 3.60 -55.88
C GLU A 230 -15.29 4.67 -55.09
N ASP A 231 -14.47 4.25 -54.12
CA ASP A 231 -13.13 4.80 -53.90
C ASP A 231 -12.33 3.83 -53.00
N ASP A 232 -11.28 3.27 -53.60
CA ASP A 232 -10.27 2.43 -52.96
C ASP A 232 -9.48 3.24 -51.92
N GLU A 233 -9.50 2.81 -50.67
CA GLU A 233 -8.32 2.89 -49.80
C GLU A 233 -8.09 1.52 -49.16
N GLU A 234 -7.26 0.71 -49.82
CA GLU A 234 -6.65 -0.49 -49.24
C GLU A 234 -5.79 -0.07 -48.04
N VAL A 235 -6.34 -0.16 -46.83
CA VAL A 235 -5.56 -0.24 -45.60
C VAL A 235 -5.39 -1.72 -45.28
N GLU A 236 -4.18 -2.24 -45.54
CA GLU A 236 -3.76 -3.60 -45.20
C GLU A 236 -3.82 -3.83 -43.68
N ASP A 237 -5.00 -4.18 -43.15
CA ASP A 237 -5.19 -4.66 -41.78
C ASP A 237 -5.13 -6.20 -41.72
N ASP A 238 -3.99 -6.77 -42.12
CA ASP A 238 -3.74 -8.22 -42.10
C ASP A 238 -3.60 -8.77 -40.65
N ASP A 239 -3.35 -7.89 -39.67
CA ASP A 239 -3.16 -8.27 -38.26
C ASP A 239 -4.49 -8.50 -37.50
N LEU A 240 -5.61 -7.94 -37.94
CA LEU A 240 -6.89 -8.01 -37.21
C LEU A 240 -7.70 -9.28 -37.50
N GLN A 241 -7.53 -9.88 -38.67
CA GLN A 241 -8.19 -11.16 -38.98
C GLN A 241 -7.52 -12.34 -38.28
N ALA A 242 -6.21 -12.26 -38.01
CA ALA A 242 -5.46 -13.33 -37.34
C ALA A 242 -5.91 -13.53 -35.89
N GLU A 243 -6.08 -12.45 -35.11
CA GLU A 243 -6.54 -12.55 -33.72
C GLU A 243 -8.01 -12.97 -33.63
N SER A 244 -8.85 -12.51 -34.54
CA SER A 244 -10.27 -12.88 -34.62
C SER A 244 -10.45 -14.39 -34.83
N ARG A 245 -9.61 -14.98 -35.69
CA ARG A 245 -9.62 -16.44 -35.95
C ARG A 245 -9.10 -17.23 -34.77
N GLN A 246 -8.07 -16.76 -34.07
CA GLN A 246 -7.55 -17.42 -32.86
C GLN A 246 -8.57 -17.42 -31.71
N VAL A 247 -9.29 -16.32 -31.51
CA VAL A 247 -10.34 -16.22 -30.48
C VAL A 247 -11.53 -17.12 -30.82
N ALA A 248 -11.93 -17.21 -32.09
CA ALA A 248 -12.99 -18.10 -32.53
C ALA A 248 -12.61 -19.60 -32.43
N GLU A 249 -11.36 -19.94 -32.70
CA GLU A 249 -10.85 -21.32 -32.58
C GLU A 249 -10.68 -21.77 -31.12
N ALA A 250 -10.29 -20.85 -30.24
CA ALA A 250 -10.24 -21.09 -28.79
C ALA A 250 -11.64 -21.33 -28.19
N ASP A 251 -12.66 -20.57 -28.64
CA ASP A 251 -14.04 -20.73 -28.16
C ASP A 251 -14.67 -22.04 -28.68
N ARG A 252 -14.30 -22.48 -29.89
CA ARG A 252 -14.75 -23.78 -30.45
C ARG A 252 -14.14 -24.96 -29.68
N ARG A 253 -12.83 -24.89 -29.36
CA ARG A 253 -12.15 -25.90 -28.52
C ARG A 253 -12.71 -25.99 -27.10
N ALA A 254 -13.07 -24.85 -26.51
CA ALA A 254 -13.66 -24.82 -25.16
C ALA A 254 -15.05 -25.46 -25.11
N ARG A 255 -15.83 -25.35 -26.19
CA ARG A 255 -17.16 -26.00 -26.30
C ARG A 255 -17.06 -27.51 -26.50
N GLU A 256 -16.12 -27.95 -27.35
CA GLU A 256 -15.87 -29.38 -27.59
C GLU A 256 -15.37 -30.09 -26.32
N ALA A 257 -14.49 -29.45 -25.54
CA ALA A 257 -14.02 -29.99 -24.26
C ALA A 257 -15.08 -30.06 -23.14
N SER A 258 -16.23 -29.39 -23.30
CA SER A 258 -17.34 -29.41 -22.32
C SER A 258 -18.44 -30.43 -22.66
N SER A 259 -18.32 -31.11 -23.81
CA SER A 259 -19.33 -32.06 -24.30
C SER A 259 -18.95 -33.53 -24.10
N ASP A 260 -17.78 -33.82 -23.52
CA ASP A 260 -17.23 -35.18 -23.34
C ASP A 260 -17.07 -35.59 -21.84
N ASP A 261 -17.76 -34.92 -20.90
CA ASP A 261 -17.88 -35.33 -19.48
C ASP A 261 -19.34 -35.59 -19.10
#